data_AF-A0A212R1E5-F1
#
_entry.id   AF-A0A212R1E5-F1
#
_cell.length_a   1.000
_cell.length_b   1.000
_cell.length_c   1.000
_cell.angle_alpha   90.00
_cell.angle_beta   90.00
_cell.angle_gamma   90.00
#
_symmetry.space_group_name_H-M   'P 1'
#
loop_
_entity.id
_entity.type
_entity.pdbx_description
1 polymer ?
#
loop_
_entity_poly.entity_id
_entity_poly.type
_entity_poly.pdbx_seq_one_letter_code
_entity_poly.pdbx_strand_id
1 'polypeptide(L)'
;MSFSDAYSLFQWVMIAAVAVFWGIALRNYLIRRQAERAAAAARDAAKLDSLRPIGLGPYEGGDPEAIAWAARREIMRVLARAPHSAVVEGERIDPAALIAALSTLHYPHAPHAPAQAPLKAVIATTAGEIVLWLERDADNRRTYWVYHPGLESTRAAPLGVISTDLLDALEPEEPARA
;
A
#
# COMPACT_ATOMS: atom_id res chain seq x y z
N MET A 1 -28.92 63.34 19.31
CA MET A 1 -29.01 62.12 18.49
C MET A 1 -30.47 61.93 18.13
N SER A 2 -30.81 61.89 16.85
CA SER A 2 -32.22 61.75 16.43
C SER A 2 -32.68 60.30 16.59
N PHE A 3 -33.99 60.07 16.73
CA PHE A 3 -34.56 58.73 16.85
C PHE A 3 -34.21 57.84 15.65
N SER A 4 -34.08 58.42 14.45
CA SER A 4 -33.62 57.72 13.24
C SER A 4 -32.16 57.29 13.32
N ASP A 5 -31.28 58.09 13.92
CA ASP A 5 -29.87 57.73 14.09
C ASP A 5 -29.70 56.56 15.07
N ALA A 6 -30.49 56.57 16.15
CA ALA A 6 -30.49 55.48 17.14
C ALA A 6 -31.03 54.17 16.55
N TYR A 7 -32.09 54.25 15.74
CA TYR A 7 -32.66 53.08 15.06
C TYR A 7 -31.73 52.50 13.99
N SER A 8 -31.07 53.35 13.19
CA SER A 8 -30.10 52.91 12.19
C SER A 8 -28.88 52.26 12.84
N LEU A 9 -28.34 52.84 13.92
CA LEU A 9 -27.25 52.25 14.68
C LEU A 9 -27.65 50.88 15.23
N PHE A 10 -28.85 50.76 15.80
CA PHE A 10 -29.36 49.50 16.31
C PHE A 10 -29.49 48.42 15.21
N GLN A 11 -29.99 48.77 14.03
CA GLN A 11 -30.05 47.85 12.89
C GLN A 11 -28.67 47.34 12.48
N TRP A 12 -27.67 48.23 12.37
CA TRP A 12 -26.30 47.83 12.02
C TRP A 12 -25.67 46.91 13.07
N VAL A 13 -25.89 47.19 14.35
CA VAL A 13 -25.43 46.33 15.44
C VAL A 13 -26.08 44.95 15.37
N MET A 14 -27.38 44.88 15.08
CA MET A 14 -28.09 43.61 14.92
C MET A 14 -27.59 42.81 13.71
N ILE A 15 -27.37 43.47 12.57
CA ILE A 15 -26.80 42.82 11.37
C ILE A 15 -25.41 42.28 11.65
N ALA A 16 -24.55 43.06 12.32
CA ALA A 16 -23.22 42.63 12.70
C ALA A 16 -23.26 41.44 13.67
N ALA A 17 -24.16 41.46 14.66
CA ALA A 17 -24.34 40.36 15.60
C ALA A 17 -24.79 39.07 14.91
N VAL A 18 -25.72 39.16 13.97
CA VAL A 18 -26.19 38.02 13.16
C VAL A 18 -25.04 37.49 12.28
N ALA A 19 -24.28 38.36 11.63
CA ALA A 19 -23.14 37.95 10.80
C ALA A 19 -22.06 37.23 11.61
N VAL A 20 -21.73 37.71 12.80
CA VAL A 20 -20.78 37.07 13.72
C VAL A 20 -21.31 35.71 14.18
N PHE A 21 -22.59 35.61 14.54
CA PHE A 21 -23.21 34.35 14.93
C PHE A 21 -23.11 33.29 13.81
N TRP A 22 -23.47 33.66 12.58
CA TRP A 22 -23.36 32.77 11.42
C TRP A 22 -21.91 32.39 11.11
N GLY A 23 -20.97 33.33 11.23
CA GLY A 23 -19.55 33.05 11.05
C GLY A 23 -19.01 32.02 12.05
N ILE A 24 -19.39 32.14 13.32
CA ILE A 24 -19.02 31.18 14.36
C ILE A 24 -19.69 29.83 14.12
N ALA A 25 -20.98 29.81 13.77
CA ALA A 25 -21.72 28.59 13.46
C ALA A 25 -21.10 27.84 12.28
N LEU A 26 -20.74 28.55 11.20
CA LEU A 26 -20.09 27.98 10.03
C LEU A 26 -18.69 27.44 10.37
N ARG A 27 -17.89 28.18 11.15
CA ARG A 27 -16.58 27.70 11.61
C ARG A 27 -16.72 26.43 12.45
N ASN A 28 -17.67 26.39 13.39
CA ASN A 28 -17.93 25.20 14.21
C ASN A 28 -18.43 24.01 13.38
N TYR A 29 -19.27 24.27 12.37
CA TYR A 29 -19.71 23.24 11.42
C TYR A 29 -18.54 22.66 10.61
N LEU A 30 -17.65 23.52 10.10
CA LEU A 30 -16.47 23.08 9.36
C LEU A 30 -15.49 22.30 10.24
N ILE A 31 -15.25 22.75 11.48
CA ILE A 31 -14.41 22.03 12.45
C ILE A 31 -15.02 20.66 12.78
N ARG A 32 -16.34 20.57 13.03
CA ARG A 32 -17.03 19.29 13.24
C ARG A 32 -16.89 18.38 12.05
N ARG A 33 -17.08 18.89 10.84
CA ARG A 33 -16.97 18.10 9.60
C ARG A 33 -15.54 17.61 9.36
N GLN A 34 -14.53 18.40 9.73
CA GLN A 34 -13.13 17.99 9.70
C GLN A 34 -12.83 16.95 10.80
N ALA A 35 -13.36 17.13 12.01
CA ALA A 35 -13.21 16.19 13.11
C ALA A 35 -13.91 14.85 12.82
N GLU A 36 -15.08 14.86 12.17
CA GLU A 36 -15.79 13.66 11.72
C GLU A 36 -15.00 12.93 10.62
N ARG A 37 -14.41 13.64 9.67
CA ARG A 37 -13.52 13.05 8.65
C ARG A 37 -12.24 12.51 9.27
N ALA A 38 -11.65 13.22 10.23
CA ALA A 38 -10.47 12.78 10.96
C ALA A 38 -10.79 11.57 11.86
N ALA A 39 -11.97 11.53 12.49
CA ALA A 39 -12.43 10.41 13.29
C ALA A 39 -12.80 9.19 12.43
N ALA A 40 -13.38 9.40 11.25
CA ALA A 40 -13.60 8.34 10.27
C ALA A 40 -12.26 7.79 9.75
N ALA A 41 -11.32 8.67 9.39
CA ALA A 41 -9.96 8.29 8.99
C ALA A 41 -9.20 7.59 10.13
N ALA A 42 -9.38 8.01 11.39
CA ALA A 42 -8.78 7.36 12.55
C ALA A 42 -9.42 6.00 12.86
N ARG A 43 -10.75 5.84 12.66
CA ARG A 43 -11.43 4.55 12.77
C ARG A 43 -11.03 3.60 11.65
N ASP A 44 -10.89 4.11 10.43
CA ASP A 44 -10.38 3.33 9.31
C ASP A 44 -8.92 2.95 9.54
N ALA A 45 -8.09 3.88 10.01
CA ALA A 45 -6.70 3.61 10.41
C ALA A 45 -6.59 2.61 11.57
N ALA A 46 -7.46 2.70 12.59
CA ALA A 46 -7.50 1.74 13.70
C ALA A 46 -8.04 0.38 13.26
N LYS A 47 -9.01 0.34 12.34
CA LYS A 47 -9.48 -0.88 11.69
C LYS A 47 -8.38 -1.47 10.81
N LEU A 48 -7.55 -0.64 10.20
CA LEU A 48 -6.33 -1.02 9.48
C LEU A 48 -5.21 -1.49 10.41
N ASP A 49 -5.04 -0.91 11.60
CA ASP A 49 -4.12 -1.40 12.63
C ASP A 49 -4.60 -2.72 13.24
N SER A 50 -5.91 -2.95 13.32
CA SER A 50 -6.47 -4.28 13.64
C SER A 50 -6.39 -5.28 12.49
N LEU A 51 -6.08 -4.80 11.27
CA LEU A 51 -5.78 -5.59 10.08
C LEU A 51 -4.27 -5.60 9.76
N ARG A 52 -3.43 -4.89 10.53
CA ARG A 52 -1.99 -5.18 10.54
C ARG A 52 -1.88 -6.66 10.88
N PRO A 53 -0.91 -7.38 10.32
CA PRO A 53 -0.67 -8.77 10.68
C PRO A 53 -0.24 -8.84 12.15
N ILE A 54 -1.20 -8.83 13.07
CA ILE A 54 -1.05 -9.25 14.46
C ILE A 54 -0.88 -10.75 14.37
N GLY A 55 0.37 -11.21 14.43
CA GLY A 55 0.68 -12.62 14.47
C GLY A 55 0.19 -13.34 13.21
N LEU A 56 1.07 -13.41 12.21
CA LEU A 56 1.28 -14.73 11.64
C LEU A 56 1.77 -15.58 12.84
N GLY A 57 0.83 -16.16 13.60
CA GLY A 57 1.17 -17.30 14.45
C GLY A 57 1.90 -18.28 13.53
N PRO A 58 2.88 -19.03 14.05
CA PRO A 58 3.60 -19.99 13.21
C PRO A 58 2.54 -20.78 12.46
N TYR A 59 2.51 -20.65 11.13
CA TYR A 59 1.66 -21.44 10.26
C TYR A 59 2.27 -22.86 10.22
N GLU A 60 2.44 -23.44 11.40
CA GLU A 60 2.88 -24.81 11.62
C GLU A 60 1.64 -25.68 11.38
N GLY A 61 1.52 -26.20 10.16
CA GLY A 61 0.53 -27.21 9.79
C GLY A 61 -0.60 -26.78 8.85
N GLY A 62 -0.59 -25.55 8.33
CA GLY A 62 -1.48 -25.13 7.25
C GLY A 62 -0.99 -25.63 5.88
N ASP A 63 -1.92 -25.93 4.96
CA ASP A 63 -1.60 -26.18 3.55
C ASP A 63 -0.81 -24.98 2.97
N PRO A 64 0.43 -25.17 2.49
CA PRO A 64 1.27 -24.10 1.97
C PRO A 64 0.59 -23.27 0.88
N GLU A 65 -0.29 -23.89 0.08
CA GLU A 65 -1.07 -23.23 -0.95
C GLU A 65 -2.07 -22.21 -0.36
N ALA A 66 -2.75 -22.58 0.74
CA ALA A 66 -3.68 -21.69 1.42
C ALA A 66 -2.96 -20.47 2.05
N ILE A 67 -1.74 -20.68 2.54
CA ILE A 67 -0.88 -19.63 3.12
C ILE A 67 -0.44 -18.66 2.03
N ALA A 68 0.07 -19.19 0.91
CA ALA A 68 0.47 -18.40 -0.25
C ALA A 68 -0.70 -17.59 -0.80
N TRP A 69 -1.90 -18.18 -0.87
CA TRP A 69 -3.10 -17.49 -1.32
C TRP A 69 -3.55 -16.38 -0.37
N ALA A 70 -3.51 -16.62 0.95
CA ALA A 70 -3.84 -15.60 1.94
C ALA A 70 -2.86 -14.41 1.89
N ALA A 71 -1.56 -14.69 1.80
CA ALA A 71 -0.52 -13.69 1.67
C ALA A 71 -0.63 -12.91 0.35
N ARG A 72 -0.94 -13.60 -0.78
CA ARG A 72 -1.21 -12.97 -2.07
C ARG A 72 -2.36 -11.96 -1.98
N ARG A 73 -3.49 -12.34 -1.37
CA ARG A 73 -4.63 -11.42 -1.23
C ARG A 73 -4.24 -10.16 -0.46
N GLU A 74 -3.46 -10.31 0.60
CA GLU A 74 -3.05 -9.17 1.41
C GLU A 74 -2.12 -8.24 0.63
N ILE A 75 -1.13 -8.80 -0.08
CA ILE A 75 -0.24 -8.04 -0.96
C ILE A 75 -1.04 -7.29 -2.02
N MET A 76 -1.95 -7.97 -2.73
CA MET A 76 -2.80 -7.34 -3.76
C MET A 76 -3.66 -6.21 -3.19
N ARG A 77 -4.12 -6.35 -1.94
CA ARG A 77 -4.95 -5.34 -1.27
C ARG A 77 -4.16 -4.07 -0.94
N VAL A 78 -2.90 -4.22 -0.57
CA VAL A 78 -2.01 -3.08 -0.31
C VAL A 78 -1.54 -2.45 -1.62
N LEU A 79 -1.22 -3.25 -2.65
CA LEU A 79 -0.86 -2.77 -3.98
C LEU A 79 -1.98 -1.94 -4.64
N ALA A 80 -3.24 -2.20 -4.31
CA ALA A 80 -4.38 -1.42 -4.80
C ALA A 80 -4.45 0.03 -4.24
N ARG A 81 -3.63 0.40 -3.24
CA ARG A 81 -3.75 1.67 -2.49
C ARG A 81 -2.80 2.79 -2.92
N ALA A 82 -2.67 3.00 -4.23
CA ALA A 82 -1.85 4.07 -4.82
C ALA A 82 -0.36 4.00 -4.40
N PRO A 83 0.37 3.00 -4.91
CA PRO A 83 1.82 2.92 -4.79
C PRO A 83 2.49 4.12 -5.46
N HIS A 84 3.50 4.68 -4.78
CA HIS A 84 4.16 5.91 -5.20
C HIS A 84 5.67 5.74 -5.42
N SER A 85 6.29 4.65 -4.93
CA SER A 85 7.65 4.29 -5.28
C SER A 85 7.87 2.78 -5.24
N ALA A 86 8.68 2.28 -6.17
CA ALA A 86 9.20 0.92 -6.17
C ALA A 86 10.72 0.92 -6.32
N VAL A 87 11.39 0.09 -5.54
CA VAL A 87 12.84 -0.08 -5.55
C VAL A 87 13.16 -1.57 -5.59
N VAL A 88 14.04 -2.01 -6.49
CA VAL A 88 14.52 -3.41 -6.55
C VAL A 88 16.04 -3.39 -6.49
N GLU A 89 16.64 -4.10 -5.54
CA GLU A 89 18.10 -4.08 -5.29
C GLU A 89 18.70 -2.66 -5.16
N GLY A 90 17.92 -1.71 -4.66
CA GLY A 90 18.34 -0.31 -4.52
C GLY A 90 18.10 0.55 -5.77
N GLU A 91 17.70 -0.03 -6.89
CA GLU A 91 17.36 0.69 -8.11
C GLU A 91 15.88 1.07 -8.18
N ARG A 92 15.60 2.31 -8.60
CA ARG A 92 14.22 2.78 -8.76
C ARG A 92 13.62 2.21 -10.03
N ILE A 93 12.48 1.56 -9.89
CA ILE A 93 11.68 1.05 -11.01
C ILE A 93 10.36 1.81 -11.09
N ASP A 94 9.76 1.86 -12.27
CA ASP A 94 8.37 2.29 -12.41
C ASP A 94 7.44 1.42 -11.52
N PRO A 95 6.83 2.01 -10.47
CA PRO A 95 5.92 1.28 -9.61
C PRO A 95 4.75 0.71 -10.42
N ALA A 96 4.19 1.46 -11.39
CA ALA A 96 3.04 1.03 -12.18
C ALA A 96 3.32 -0.26 -12.95
N ALA A 97 4.48 -0.35 -13.62
CA ALA A 97 4.94 -1.54 -14.31
C ALA A 97 5.13 -2.73 -13.36
N LEU A 98 5.75 -2.52 -12.18
CA LEU A 98 5.97 -3.59 -11.21
C LEU A 98 4.66 -4.13 -10.64
N ILE A 99 3.68 -3.26 -10.37
CA ILE A 99 2.35 -3.68 -9.90
C ILE A 99 1.60 -4.41 -11.01
N ALA A 100 1.70 -3.94 -12.25
CA ALA A 100 1.10 -4.64 -13.38
C ALA A 100 1.65 -6.07 -13.44
N ALA A 101 2.97 -6.25 -13.33
CA ALA A 101 3.58 -7.57 -13.25
C ALA A 101 3.07 -8.38 -12.04
N LEU A 102 3.09 -7.81 -10.82
CA LEU A 102 2.60 -8.47 -9.61
C LEU A 102 1.10 -8.81 -9.65
N SER A 103 0.31 -8.07 -10.41
CA SER A 103 -1.11 -8.35 -10.58
C SER A 103 -1.37 -9.62 -11.41
N THR A 104 -0.40 -10.02 -12.24
CA THR A 104 -0.42 -11.28 -13.01
C THR A 104 0.07 -12.49 -12.21
N LEU A 105 0.43 -12.30 -10.94
CA LEU A 105 0.96 -13.34 -10.08
C LEU A 105 -0.01 -14.52 -10.00
N HIS A 106 0.46 -15.72 -10.36
CA HIS A 106 -0.30 -16.96 -10.34
C HIS A 106 0.43 -18.03 -9.54
N TYR A 107 -0.32 -18.98 -8.99
CA TYR A 107 0.27 -20.05 -8.20
C TYR A 107 0.89 -21.10 -9.16
N PRO A 108 2.17 -21.46 -8.97
CA PRO A 108 2.83 -22.46 -9.79
C PRO A 108 2.33 -23.86 -9.45
N HIS A 109 2.11 -24.67 -10.49
CA HIS A 109 1.75 -26.07 -10.32
C HIS A 109 2.95 -26.99 -10.03
N ALA A 110 4.17 -26.47 -10.18
CA ALA A 110 5.42 -27.19 -9.92
C ALA A 110 6.19 -26.55 -8.76
N PRO A 111 6.89 -27.34 -7.93
CA PRO A 111 7.76 -26.80 -6.90
C PRO A 111 8.95 -26.05 -7.51
N HIS A 112 9.31 -24.91 -6.92
CA HIS A 112 10.49 -24.13 -7.31
C HIS A 112 11.77 -24.85 -6.89
N ALA A 113 12.74 -24.94 -7.79
CA ALA A 113 14.11 -25.29 -7.46
C ALA A 113 14.92 -23.99 -7.37
N PRO A 114 15.31 -23.54 -6.16
CA PRO A 114 15.99 -22.27 -6.01
C PRO A 114 17.31 -22.24 -6.78
N ALA A 115 17.48 -21.21 -7.61
CA ALA A 115 18.51 -21.18 -8.65
C ALA A 115 19.43 -19.97 -8.53
N GLN A 116 18.94 -18.85 -7.99
CA GLN A 116 19.68 -17.59 -7.94
C GLN A 116 19.42 -16.85 -6.63
N ALA A 117 20.29 -15.89 -6.31
CA ALA A 117 20.05 -15.02 -5.16
C ALA A 117 18.79 -14.16 -5.42
N PRO A 118 17.83 -14.10 -4.48
CA PRO A 118 16.62 -13.34 -4.68
C PRO A 118 16.88 -11.83 -4.67
N LEU A 119 16.27 -11.12 -5.61
CA LEU A 119 16.26 -9.67 -5.67
C LEU A 119 15.28 -9.12 -4.64
N LYS A 120 15.71 -8.17 -3.80
CA LYS A 120 14.84 -7.50 -2.83
C LYS A 120 14.06 -6.37 -3.50
N ALA A 121 12.75 -6.56 -3.62
CA ALA A 121 11.81 -5.53 -4.05
C ALA A 121 11.14 -4.85 -2.86
N VAL A 122 11.12 -3.52 -2.84
CA VAL A 122 10.46 -2.69 -1.84
C VAL A 122 9.46 -1.78 -2.54
N ILE A 123 8.19 -1.88 -2.16
CA ILE A 123 7.10 -1.10 -2.74
C ILE A 123 6.50 -0.24 -1.64
N ALA A 124 6.64 1.09 -1.76
CA ALA A 124 6.05 2.02 -0.83
C ALA A 124 4.67 2.45 -1.33
N THR A 125 3.68 2.34 -0.46
CA THR A 125 2.31 2.75 -0.68
C THR A 125 1.91 3.79 0.35
N THR A 126 0.74 4.40 0.18
CA THR A 126 0.16 5.28 1.21
C THR A 126 -0.16 4.55 2.52
N ALA A 127 -0.28 3.22 2.49
CA ALA A 127 -0.57 2.38 3.65
C ALA A 127 0.69 1.84 4.36
N GLY A 128 1.87 2.02 3.75
CA GLY A 128 3.14 1.48 4.25
C GLY A 128 3.97 0.83 3.15
N GLU A 129 5.08 0.23 3.58
CA GLU A 129 6.03 -0.46 2.69
C GLU A 129 5.78 -1.96 2.70
N ILE A 130 5.84 -2.57 1.52
CA ILE A 130 5.90 -4.02 1.36
C ILE A 130 7.29 -4.38 0.89
N VAL A 131 7.86 -5.41 1.50
CA VAL A 131 9.09 -6.04 1.02
C VAL A 131 8.76 -7.40 0.43
N LEU A 132 9.20 -7.63 -0.80
CA LEU A 132 9.11 -8.90 -1.51
C LEU A 132 10.50 -9.34 -1.93
N TRP A 133 10.70 -10.65 -2.03
CA TRP A 133 11.89 -11.24 -2.62
C TRP A 133 11.50 -11.86 -3.95
N LEU A 134 12.23 -11.53 -5.01
CA LEU A 134 11.99 -11.98 -6.37
C LEU A 134 13.16 -12.87 -6.79
N GLU A 135 12.92 -14.17 -6.85
CA GLU A 135 13.93 -15.12 -7.29
C GLU A 135 13.69 -15.50 -8.74
N ARG A 136 14.73 -15.50 -9.55
CA ARG A 136 14.60 -15.83 -10.97
C ARG A 136 14.45 -17.34 -11.18
N ASP A 137 13.62 -17.70 -12.14
CA ASP A 137 13.53 -19.06 -12.65
C ASP A 137 14.78 -19.46 -13.44
N ALA A 138 15.28 -20.69 -13.22
CA ALA A 138 16.49 -21.17 -13.88
C ALA A 138 16.32 -21.34 -15.41
N ASP A 139 15.12 -21.73 -15.82
CA ASP A 139 14.81 -22.11 -17.21
C ASP A 139 14.28 -20.92 -18.02
N ASN A 140 13.70 -19.91 -17.34
CA ASN A 140 13.16 -18.72 -18.00
C ASN A 140 13.60 -17.42 -17.32
N ARG A 141 14.44 -16.66 -18.01
CA ARG A 141 14.98 -15.36 -17.54
C ARG A 141 13.91 -14.34 -17.15
N ARG A 142 12.74 -14.40 -17.77
CA ARG A 142 11.64 -13.44 -17.54
C ARG A 142 10.74 -13.85 -16.38
N THR A 143 10.92 -15.05 -15.84
CA THR A 143 10.04 -15.59 -14.83
C THR A 143 10.66 -15.40 -13.46
N TYR A 144 9.89 -14.83 -12.54
CA TYR A 144 10.31 -14.58 -11.16
C TYR A 144 9.31 -15.18 -10.18
N TRP A 145 9.86 -15.95 -9.27
CA TRP A 145 9.19 -16.51 -8.11
C TRP A 145 9.17 -15.48 -7.00
N VAL A 146 7.98 -15.22 -6.47
CA VAL A 146 7.76 -14.13 -5.50
C VAL A 146 7.62 -14.70 -4.11
N TYR A 147 8.35 -14.12 -3.17
CA TYR A 147 8.43 -14.55 -1.78
C TYR A 147 8.18 -13.38 -0.83
N HIS A 148 7.72 -13.70 0.38
CA HIS A 148 7.61 -12.70 1.45
C HIS A 148 8.66 -12.99 2.54
N PRO A 149 9.58 -12.06 2.84
CA PRO A 149 10.69 -12.31 3.77
C PRO A 149 10.23 -12.61 5.20
N GLY A 150 9.05 -12.13 5.60
CA GLY A 150 8.47 -12.39 6.93
C GLY A 150 7.76 -13.75 7.08
N LEU A 151 7.69 -14.57 6.03
CA LEU A 151 7.06 -15.89 6.07
C LEU A 151 8.12 -16.95 5.77
N GLU A 152 8.70 -17.58 6.80
CA GLU A 152 9.68 -18.67 6.62
C GLU A 152 9.11 -19.82 5.79
N SER A 153 7.81 -20.10 5.92
CA SER A 153 7.09 -21.08 5.08
C SER A 153 7.10 -20.73 3.59
N THR A 154 7.26 -19.45 3.23
CA THR A 154 7.35 -19.06 1.82
C THR A 154 8.69 -19.41 1.18
N ARG A 155 9.76 -19.64 1.95
CA ARG A 155 10.99 -20.24 1.38
C ARG A 155 10.76 -21.64 0.83
N ALA A 156 9.76 -22.37 1.35
CA ALA A 156 9.34 -23.68 0.85
C ALA A 156 8.20 -23.58 -0.18
N ALA A 157 7.35 -22.56 -0.08
CA ALA A 157 6.20 -22.35 -0.97
C ALA A 157 6.12 -20.89 -1.47
N PRO A 158 6.46 -20.63 -2.73
CA PRO A 158 6.39 -19.28 -3.30
C PRO A 158 4.96 -18.74 -3.23
N LEU A 159 4.83 -17.42 -3.06
CA LEU A 159 3.52 -16.75 -3.14
C LEU A 159 2.88 -16.92 -4.52
N GLY A 160 3.74 -17.00 -5.53
CA GLY A 160 3.37 -17.23 -6.91
C GLY A 160 4.53 -16.89 -7.83
N VAL A 161 4.23 -16.86 -9.12
CA VAL A 161 5.19 -16.55 -10.17
C VAL A 161 4.65 -15.41 -11.02
N ILE A 162 5.56 -14.53 -11.45
CA ILE A 162 5.29 -13.47 -12.41
C ILE A 162 6.21 -13.64 -13.61
N SER A 163 5.77 -13.18 -14.78
CA SER A 163 6.63 -13.05 -15.96
C SER A 163 6.74 -11.58 -16.34
N THR A 164 7.95 -11.04 -16.33
CA THR A 164 8.20 -9.63 -16.62
C THR A 164 9.60 -9.43 -17.22
N ASP A 165 9.72 -8.46 -18.11
CA ASP A 165 10.96 -7.94 -18.71
C ASP A 165 11.50 -6.71 -17.95
N LEU A 166 10.75 -6.22 -16.96
CA LEU A 166 11.05 -5.01 -16.20
C LEU A 166 12.39 -5.09 -15.43
N LEU A 167 12.81 -6.31 -15.11
CA LEU A 167 13.98 -6.60 -14.27
C LEU A 167 15.21 -7.01 -15.09
N ASP A 168 15.11 -7.06 -16.42
CA ASP A 168 16.21 -7.44 -17.31
C ASP A 168 17.40 -6.46 -17.20
N ALA A 169 17.12 -5.18 -16.92
CA ALA A 169 18.14 -4.13 -16.77
C ALA A 169 18.93 -4.19 -15.44
N LEU A 170 18.42 -4.91 -14.44
CA LEU A 170 19.05 -5.04 -13.12
C LEU A 170 20.02 -6.22 -13.04
N GLU A 171 20.24 -6.88 -14.17
CA GLU A 171 21.13 -8.03 -14.24
C GLU A 171 22.60 -7.59 -14.32
N PRO A 172 23.50 -8.20 -13.53
CA PRO A 172 24.90 -8.18 -13.89
C PRO A 172 25.07 -8.87 -15.25
N GLU A 173 25.80 -8.23 -16.19
CA GLU A 173 26.18 -8.85 -17.46
C GLU A 173 26.74 -10.25 -17.19
N GLU A 174 26.14 -11.25 -17.83
CA GLU A 174 26.61 -12.63 -17.75
C GLU A 174 28.10 -12.64 -18.12
N PRO A 175 29.02 -13.11 -17.25
CA PRO A 175 30.43 -13.14 -17.62
C PRO A 175 30.54 -14.00 -18.87
N ALA A 176 30.99 -13.38 -19.96
CA ALA A 176 31.16 -14.03 -21.26
C ALA A 176 31.85 -15.37 -21.03
N ARG A 177 31.13 -16.47 -21.26
CA ARG A 177 31.69 -17.81 -21.14
C ARG A 177 32.85 -17.88 -22.15
N ALA A 178 34.07 -17.89 -21.62
CA ALA A 178 35.31 -18.12 -22.36
C ALA A 178 35.44 -19.59 -22.74
#